data_AF-A0A520IEC3-F1
#
_entry.id   AF-A0A520IEC3-F1
#
_cell.length_a   1.000
_cell.length_b   1.000
_cell.length_c   1.000
_cell.angle_alpha   90.00
_cell.angle_beta   90.00
_cell.angle_gamma   90.00
#
_symmetry.space_group_name_H-M   'P 1'
#
loop_
_entity.id
_entity.type
_entity.pdbx_description
1 polymer ?
#
loop_
_entity_poly.entity_id
_entity_poly.type
_entity_poly.pdbx_seq_one_letter_code
_entity_poly.pdbx_strand_id
1 'polypeptide(L)' 'MENDLTSLEINTLKRMHQSASFKMQSALLNGATWEEVQDQREIVTELAIAIHKKQPSYFLNPAEAPSRRSDESAAP' A
#
# COMPACT_ATOMS: atom_id res chain seq x y z
N MET A 1 -16.88 6.33 -0.62
CA MET A 1 -16.56 6.45 -2.05
C MET A 1 -16.28 5.04 -2.55
N GLU A 2 -17.32 4.20 -2.71
CA GLU A 2 -17.18 2.79 -3.11
C GLU A 2 -17.04 2.65 -4.64
N ASN A 3 -16.18 3.47 -5.24
CA ASN A 3 -15.68 3.16 -6.57
C ASN A 3 -14.81 1.94 -6.41
N ASP A 4 -15.14 0.86 -7.10
CA ASP A 4 -14.48 -0.43 -6.95
C ASP A 4 -12.99 -0.35 -7.34
N LEU A 5 -12.15 0.10 -6.41
CA LEU A 5 -10.70 0.26 -6.55
C LEU A 5 -10.04 -1.07 -6.96
N THR A 6 -10.71 -2.19 -6.71
CA THR A 6 -10.23 -3.51 -7.09
C THR A 6 -10.29 -3.74 -8.61
N SER A 7 -11.17 -3.04 -9.33
CA SER A 7 -11.28 -3.12 -10.79
C SER A 7 -10.22 -2.29 -11.54
N LEU A 8 -9.61 -1.30 -10.88
CA LEU A 8 -8.67 -0.38 -11.52
C LEU A 8 -7.30 -1.02 -11.78
N GLU A 9 -6.65 -0.59 -12.86
CA GLU A 9 -5.26 -0.99 -13.14
C GLU A 9 -4.29 -0.44 -12.08
N ILE A 10 -3.24 -1.22 -11.77
CA ILE A 10 -2.26 -0.86 -10.73
C ILE A 10 -1.56 0.48 -10.99
N ASN A 11 -1.29 0.83 -12.26
CA ASN A 11 -0.68 2.11 -12.62
C ASN A 11 -1.63 3.28 -12.38
N THR A 12 -2.94 3.09 -12.59
CA THR A 12 -3.96 4.09 -12.28
C THR A 12 -4.07 4.30 -10.79
N LEU A 13 -4.11 3.22 -9.99
CA LEU A 13 -4.10 3.32 -8.53
C LEU A 13 -2.84 4.04 -8.00
N LYS A 14 -1.65 3.74 -8.55
CA LYS A 14 -0.41 4.44 -8.18
C LYS A 14 -0.46 5.94 -8.48
N ARG A 15 -0.97 6.33 -9.65
CA ARG A 15 -1.15 7.76 -10.00
C ARG A 15 -2.14 8.45 -9.07
N MET A 16 -3.26 7.80 -8.75
CA MET A 16 -4.24 8.31 -7.80
C MET A 16 -3.63 8.47 -6.41
N HIS A 17 -2.88 7.47 -5.95
CA HIS A 17 -2.19 7.52 -4.66
C HIS A 17 -1.19 8.68 -4.61
N GLN A 18 -0.35 8.85 -5.63
CA GLN A 18 0.59 9.97 -5.71
C GLN A 18 -0.12 11.33 -5.67
N SER A 19 -1.23 11.49 -6.41
CA SER A 19 -2.02 12.72 -6.39
C SER A 19 -2.63 12.99 -5.02
N ALA A 20 -3.20 11.97 -4.37
CA ALA A 20 -3.78 12.08 -3.03
C ALA A 20 -2.70 12.40 -1.98
N SER A 21 -1.53 11.76 -2.04
CA SER A 21 -0.41 12.07 -1.14
C SER A 21 0.07 13.51 -1.31
N PHE A 22 0.13 14.02 -2.55
CA PHE A 22 0.50 15.42 -2.79
C PHE A 22 -0.53 16.39 -2.20
N LYS A 23 -1.83 16.11 -2.34
CA LYS A 23 -2.90 16.91 -1.73
C LYS A 23 -2.81 16.89 -0.20
N MET A 24 -2.60 15.72 0.40
CA MET A 24 -2.43 15.59 1.84
C MET A 24 -1.21 16.37 2.34
N GLN A 25 -0.06 16.27 1.65
CA GLN A 25 1.14 17.03 1.99
C GLN A 25 0.89 18.54 1.89
N SER A 26 0.19 18.99 0.85
CA SER A 26 -0.19 20.39 0.70
C SER A 26 -1.10 20.86 1.83
N ALA A 27 -2.11 20.07 2.22
CA ALA A 27 -3.01 20.37 3.33
C ALA A 27 -2.25 20.52 4.65
N LEU A 28 -1.33 19.59 4.94
CA LEU A 28 -0.47 19.66 6.13
C LEU A 28 0.40 20.91 6.16
N LEU A 29 0.98 21.32 5.03
CA LEU A 29 1.87 22.48 4.95
C LEU A 29 1.12 23.82 4.98
N ASN A 30 -0.11 23.86 4.48
CA ASN A 30 -0.93 25.08 4.43
C ASN A 30 -1.75 25.32 5.71
N GLY A 31 -1.59 24.48 6.73
CA GLY A 31 -2.34 24.61 7.98
C GLY A 31 -3.84 24.32 7.82
N ALA A 32 -4.18 23.38 6.92
CA ALA A 32 -5.55 22.89 6.81
C ALA A 32 -6.04 22.32 8.14
N THR A 33 -7.36 22.24 8.30
CA THR A 33 -7.96 21.66 9.49
C THR A 33 -7.60 20.17 9.60
N TRP A 34 -7.66 19.65 10.83
CA TRP A 34 -7.42 18.24 11.07
C TRP A 34 -8.41 17.34 10.30
N GLU A 35 -9.67 17.76 10.18
CA GLU A 35 -10.71 17.05 9.43
C GLU A 35 -10.34 16.92 7.94
N GLU A 36 -9.91 18.02 7.31
CA GLU A 36 -9.47 17.99 5.91
C GLU A 36 -8.24 17.08 5.69
N VAL A 37 -7.29 17.09 6.64
CA VAL A 37 -6.12 16.19 6.59
C VAL A 37 -6.55 14.73 6.77
N GLN A 38 -7.51 14.47 7.67
CA GLN A 38 -8.03 13.14 7.93
C GLN A 38 -8.72 12.56 6.70
N ASP A 39 -9.56 13.34 6.00
CA ASP A 39 -10.21 12.92 4.76
C ASP A 39 -9.18 12.50 3.70
N GLN A 40 -8.13 13.31 3.52
CA GLN A 40 -7.06 12.97 2.58
C GLN A 40 -6.29 11.72 3.02
N ARG A 41 -6.07 11.54 4.33
CA ARG A 41 -5.39 10.37 4.89
C ARG A 41 -6.18 9.08 4.64
N GLU A 42 -7.50 9.11 4.77
CA GLU A 42 -8.37 7.97 4.49
C GLU A 42 -8.23 7.54 3.02
N ILE A 43 -8.32 8.49 2.09
CA ILE A 43 -8.16 8.24 0.65
C ILE A 43 -6.77 7.64 0.33
N VAL A 44 -5.70 8.21 0.89
CA VAL A 44 -4.34 7.68 0.69
C VAL A 44 -4.23 6.25 1.21
N THR A 45 -4.82 5.97 2.37
CA THR A 45 -4.78 4.65 3.01
C THR A 45 -5.54 3.61 2.17
N GLU A 46 -6.74 3.93 1.69
CA GLU A 46 -7.52 3.04 0.83
C GLU A 46 -6.77 2.70 -0.47
N LEU A 47 -6.15 3.69 -1.10
CA LEU A 47 -5.35 3.50 -2.30
C LEU A 47 -4.11 2.65 -2.03
N ALA A 48 -3.44 2.85 -0.90
CA ALA A 48 -2.28 2.04 -0.51
C ALA A 48 -2.68 0.56 -0.29
N ILE A 49 -3.82 0.31 0.37
CA ILE A 49 -4.37 -1.04 0.55
C ILE A 49 -4.69 -1.67 -0.81
N ALA A 50 -5.35 -0.94 -1.71
CA ALA A 50 -5.69 -1.43 -3.04
C ALA A 50 -4.45 -1.77 -3.89
N ILE A 51 -3.41 -0.93 -3.82
CA ILE A 51 -2.12 -1.19 -4.49
C ILE A 51 -1.47 -2.45 -3.92
N HIS A 52 -1.41 -2.56 -2.59
CA HIS A 52 -0.77 -3.69 -1.93
C HIS A 52 -1.47 -5.02 -2.27
N LYS A 53 -2.81 -5.05 -2.22
CA LYS A 53 -3.62 -6.23 -2.59
C LYS A 53 -3.40 -6.70 -4.04
N LYS A 54 -3.02 -5.80 -4.94
CA LYS A 54 -2.74 -6.12 -6.35
C LYS A 54 -1.30 -6.58 -6.61
N GLN A 55 -0.40 -6.51 -5.63
CA GLN A 55 0.96 -6.98 -5.83
C GLN A 55 1.00 -8.52 -5.81
N PRO A 56 1.77 -9.16 -6.72
CA PRO A 56 1.91 -10.62 -6.73
C PRO A 56 2.42 -11.18 -5.39
N SER A 57 3.25 -10.42 -4.69
CA SER A 57 3.81 -10.74 -3.36
C SER A 57 2.77 -10.77 -2.25
N TYR A 58 1.60 -10.15 -2.41
CA TYR A 58 0.53 -10.21 -1.41
C TYR A 58 -0.07 -11.62 -1.30
N PHE A 59 -0.10 -12.36 -2.41
CA PHE A 59 -0.55 -13.75 -2.44
C PHE A 59 0.53 -14.75 -2.01
N LEU A 60 1.78 -14.29 -1.87
CA LEU A 60 2.86 -15.08 -1.32
C LEU A 60 2.85 -14.89 0.19
N ASN A 61 2.39 -15.92 0.91
CA ASN A 61 2.44 -15.92 2.35
C ASN A 61 3.92 -15.84 2.79
N PRO A 62 4.37 -14.79 3.48
CA PRO A 62 5.77 -14.64 3.87
C PRO A 62 6.26 -15.77 4.80
N ALA A 63 5.33 -16.48 5.44
CA ALA A 63 5.60 -17.68 6.23
C ALA A 63 5.84 -18.96 5.40
N GLU A 64 5.48 -18.97 4.11
CA GLU A 64 5.71 -20.09 3.17
C GLU A 64 6.98 -19.89 2.31
N ALA A 65 7.71 -18.79 2.51
CA ALA A 65 9.04 -18.64 1.92
C ALA A 65 9.91 -19.82 2.40
N PRO A 66 10.54 -20.60 1.50
CA PRO A 66 11.24 -21.80 1.89
C PRO A 66 12.40 -21.44 2.82
N SER A 67 12.25 -21.79 4.10
CA SER A 67 13.35 -21.92 5.05
C SER A 67 14.31 -23.01 4.54
N ARG A 68 15.11 -22.68 3.53
CA ARG A 68 16.33 -23.41 3.18
C ARG A 68 17.51 -22.60 3.70
N ARG A 69 17.78 -22.74 4.99
CA ARG A 69 19.10 -22.49 5.57
C ARG A 69 19.61 -23.80 6.16
N SER A 70 20.44 -24.45 5.34
CA SER A 70 21.63 -25.20 5.74
C SER A 70 21.54 -26.09 6.98
N ASP A 71 21.11 -27.33 6.79
CA ASP A 71 21.63 -28.45 7.59
C ASP A 71 23.00 -28.84 6.99
N GLU A 72 24.03 -28.06 7.35
CA GLU A 72 25.42 -28.50 7.30
C GLU A 72 25.82 -28.97 8.69
N SER A 73 25.63 -30.26 8.96
CA SER A 73 26.47 -31.01 9.89
C SER A 73 26.17 -32.51 9.78
N ALA A 74 26.68 -33.13 8.72
CA ALA A 74 26.91 -34.58 8.70
C ALA A 74 28.40 -34.80 8.99
N ALA A 75 28.74 -34.94 10.27
CA ALA A 75 30.01 -35.52 10.70
C ALA A 75 29.77 -37.00 11.06
N PRO A 76 30.64 -37.89 10.58
CA PRO A 76 31.27 -38.84 11.48
C PRO A 76 32.78 -38.60 11.62
#